data_AF-A0A840NL73-F1
#
_entry.id   AF-A0A840NL73-F1
#
_cell.length_a   1.000
_cell.length_b   1.000
_cell.length_c   1.000
_cell.angle_alpha   90.00
_cell.angle_beta   90.00
_cell.angle_gamma   90.00
#
_symmetry.space_group_name_H-M   'P 1'
#
loop_
_entity.id
_entity.type
_entity.pdbx_description
1 polymer ?
#
loop_
_entity_poly.entity_id
_entity_poly.type
_entity_poly.pdbx_seq_one_letter_code
_entity_poly.pdbx_strand_id
1 'polypeptide(L)'
;MEQSPFGRVLPYHRRAGEHPKPGCGELVRSRGWIADLGQRSLGELLLGLSAVTALSEVTKQVPLHYSGPDAELMRRCSVPVESTEHTWGPHVVRTATRAPIRFRIDPDEQPTWLDSIGPGEVEVHSALPMRHYLAVEQSLGERLSADGAPAPRFTSATDPEPWHVVFVAVPGWPRNLEFRPADFAAVARALVSLVDAPWRFTVVTARNTATADRFDGLPADVLCEPGAADCVDLFASAELVVGTDSGLTQLAALTERADGGGPQVVGLYSRHAHIKWITGLPDHHAIATRFAQLLALADRSADHAELTDATWGAGADLRSVPPELVADFAARCAGWC
;
A
#
# COMPACT_ATOMS: atom_id res chain seq x y z
N MET A 1 7.85 -28.68 9.83
CA MET A 1 8.39 -27.81 10.89
C MET A 1 7.80 -26.43 10.63
N GLU A 2 6.72 -26.09 11.34
CA GLU A 2 6.09 -24.77 11.27
C GLU A 2 7.09 -23.72 11.76
N GLN A 3 7.56 -22.83 10.88
CA GLN A 3 8.24 -21.62 11.33
C GLN A 3 7.22 -20.50 11.52
N SER A 4 6.89 -20.31 12.78
CA SER A 4 6.23 -19.14 13.40
C SER A 4 7.30 -18.10 13.80
N PRO A 5 6.99 -17.07 14.58
CA PRO A 5 6.31 -15.81 14.26
C PRO A 5 7.20 -14.75 13.55
N PHE A 6 8.45 -15.07 13.21
CA PHE A 6 9.46 -14.05 12.83
C PHE A 6 9.78 -13.96 11.33
N GLY A 7 9.01 -14.64 10.47
CA GLY A 7 9.29 -14.73 9.04
C GLY A 7 10.12 -15.96 8.65
N ARG A 8 10.39 -16.09 7.35
CA ARG A 8 11.15 -17.19 6.74
C ARG A 8 12.47 -16.69 6.20
N VAL A 9 13.54 -17.39 6.51
CA VAL A 9 14.87 -17.08 5.97
C VAL A 9 14.91 -17.42 4.48
N LEU A 10 15.47 -16.52 3.67
CA LEU A 10 15.73 -16.80 2.26
C LEU A 10 16.68 -18.01 2.12
N PRO A 11 16.48 -18.88 1.12
CA PRO A 11 17.33 -20.06 0.95
C PRO A 11 18.71 -19.76 0.35
N TYR A 12 19.05 -18.49 0.15
CA TYR A 12 20.29 -17.96 -0.46
C TYR A 12 20.52 -16.53 0.05
N HIS A 13 21.76 -16.05 -0.07
CA HIS A 13 22.18 -14.71 0.32
C HIS A 13 22.16 -13.74 -0.87
N ARG A 14 21.14 -12.85 -0.97
CA ARG A 14 21.06 -11.91 -2.12
C ARG A 14 22.29 -11.01 -2.19
N ARG A 15 22.72 -10.40 -1.07
CA ARG A 15 23.88 -9.48 -1.06
C ARG A 15 25.21 -10.15 -1.44
N ALA A 16 25.33 -11.46 -1.24
CA ALA A 16 26.51 -12.23 -1.66
C ALA A 16 26.50 -12.58 -3.16
N GLY A 17 25.45 -12.20 -3.91
CA GLY A 17 25.32 -12.55 -5.32
C GLY A 17 24.80 -13.97 -5.55
N GLU A 18 24.31 -14.64 -4.51
CA GLU A 18 23.74 -15.97 -4.67
C GLU A 18 22.38 -15.92 -5.37
N HIS A 19 21.97 -17.06 -5.90
CA HIS A 19 20.71 -17.22 -6.62
C HIS A 19 19.80 -18.22 -5.90
N PRO A 20 18.47 -18.07 -6.04
CA PRO A 20 17.55 -19.11 -5.62
C PRO A 20 17.82 -20.43 -6.36
N LYS A 21 17.22 -21.52 -5.88
CA LYS A 21 17.24 -22.81 -6.59
C LYS A 21 16.54 -22.66 -7.96
N PRO A 22 16.96 -23.42 -8.99
CA PRO A 22 16.31 -23.37 -10.30
C PRO A 22 14.79 -23.54 -10.21
N GLY A 23 14.06 -22.67 -10.92
CA GLY A 23 12.61 -22.57 -10.89
C GLY A 23 12.00 -22.55 -12.29
N CYS A 24 10.89 -21.84 -12.47
CA CYS A 24 10.13 -21.82 -13.72
C CYS A 24 10.54 -20.69 -14.70
N GLY A 25 11.64 -19.97 -14.47
CA GLY A 25 12.05 -18.81 -15.28
C GLY A 25 12.12 -19.07 -16.80
N GLU A 26 12.70 -20.20 -17.23
CA GLU A 26 12.73 -20.57 -18.66
C GLU A 26 11.34 -20.80 -19.26
N LEU A 27 10.42 -21.37 -18.49
CA LEU A 27 9.02 -21.56 -18.91
C LEU A 27 8.31 -20.22 -19.02
N VAL A 28 8.53 -19.31 -18.08
CA VAL A 28 7.97 -17.95 -18.11
C VAL A 28 8.46 -17.17 -19.32
N ARG A 29 9.76 -17.24 -19.66
CA ARG A 29 10.29 -16.57 -20.87
C ARG A 29 9.74 -17.16 -22.16
N SER A 30 9.60 -18.49 -22.24
CA SER A 30 9.15 -19.17 -23.47
C SER A 30 7.63 -19.14 -23.67
N ARG A 31 6.85 -19.14 -22.58
CA ARG A 31 5.38 -19.26 -22.61
C ARG A 31 4.65 -18.02 -22.13
N GLY A 32 5.33 -17.06 -21.54
CA GLY A 32 4.72 -15.92 -20.88
C GLY A 32 4.03 -16.30 -19.56
N TRP A 33 3.28 -15.35 -19.00
CA TRP A 33 2.70 -15.47 -17.67
C TRP A 33 1.37 -14.71 -17.53
N ILE A 34 0.63 -15.07 -16.49
CA ILE A 34 -0.59 -14.40 -16.03
C ILE A 34 -0.53 -14.28 -14.52
N ALA A 35 -0.62 -13.04 -14.02
CA ALA A 35 -0.75 -12.73 -12.61
C ALA A 35 -2.23 -12.45 -12.31
N ASP A 36 -2.81 -13.26 -11.42
CA ASP A 36 -4.15 -13.09 -10.88
C ASP A 36 -4.04 -12.35 -9.55
N LEU A 37 -4.48 -11.09 -9.55
CA LEU A 37 -4.41 -10.16 -8.41
C LEU A 37 -5.73 -10.16 -7.61
N GLY A 38 -6.67 -11.07 -7.92
CA GLY A 38 -7.90 -11.26 -7.17
C GLY A 38 -8.98 -10.19 -7.42
N GLN A 39 -9.98 -10.18 -6.54
CA GLN A 39 -11.20 -9.33 -6.61
C GLN A 39 -11.45 -8.51 -5.33
N ARG A 40 -10.52 -8.53 -4.37
CA ARG A 40 -10.83 -8.25 -2.96
C ARG A 40 -10.73 -6.77 -2.57
N SER A 41 -9.70 -6.04 -3.01
CA SER A 41 -9.60 -4.60 -2.74
C SER A 41 -8.57 -3.88 -3.63
N LEU A 42 -8.68 -2.54 -3.71
CA LEU A 42 -7.67 -1.69 -4.33
C LEU A 42 -6.29 -1.83 -3.66
N GLY A 43 -6.25 -1.96 -2.32
CA GLY A 43 -4.97 -2.15 -1.60
C GLY A 43 -4.25 -3.44 -2.01
N GLU A 44 -4.99 -4.56 -2.12
CA GLU A 44 -4.43 -5.83 -2.59
C GLU A 44 -3.93 -5.75 -4.03
N LEU A 45 -4.69 -5.11 -4.93
CA LEU A 45 -4.26 -4.83 -6.29
C LEU A 45 -2.91 -4.10 -6.28
N LEU A 46 -2.85 -2.95 -5.61
CA LEU A 46 -1.68 -2.06 -5.62
C LEU A 46 -0.43 -2.74 -5.07
N LEU A 47 -0.54 -3.41 -3.92
CA LEU A 47 0.59 -4.08 -3.29
C LEU A 47 1.02 -5.33 -4.08
N GLY A 48 0.06 -6.03 -4.69
CA GLY A 48 0.30 -7.20 -5.54
C GLY A 48 0.99 -6.90 -6.87
N LEU A 49 0.91 -5.66 -7.38
CA LEU A 49 1.59 -5.26 -8.62
C LEU A 49 3.13 -5.39 -8.56
N SER A 50 3.72 -5.48 -7.38
CA SER A 50 5.13 -5.84 -7.22
C SER A 50 5.50 -7.21 -7.82
N ALA A 51 4.57 -8.18 -7.80
CA ALA A 51 4.75 -9.46 -8.50
C ALA A 51 4.74 -9.26 -10.02
N VAL A 52 3.94 -8.31 -10.52
CA VAL A 52 3.91 -7.92 -11.93
C VAL A 52 5.22 -7.24 -12.33
N THR A 53 5.75 -6.34 -11.51
CA THR A 53 7.10 -5.76 -11.69
C THR A 53 8.14 -6.88 -11.81
N ALA A 54 8.18 -7.82 -10.86
CA ALA A 54 9.08 -8.95 -10.86
C ALA A 54 9.00 -9.80 -12.15
N LEU A 55 7.78 -10.18 -12.55
CA LEU A 55 7.55 -10.98 -13.76
C LEU A 55 7.91 -10.20 -15.05
N SER A 56 7.72 -8.87 -15.06
CA SER A 56 8.06 -8.02 -16.19
C SER A 56 9.57 -7.93 -16.42
N GLU A 57 10.39 -8.05 -15.37
CA GLU A 57 11.86 -8.00 -15.48
C GLU A 57 12.44 -9.16 -16.30
N VAL A 58 11.75 -10.31 -16.31
CA VAL A 58 12.19 -11.48 -17.07
C VAL A 58 11.54 -11.55 -18.46
N THR A 59 10.54 -10.71 -18.73
CA THR A 59 9.85 -10.59 -20.02
C THR A 59 9.84 -9.15 -20.56
N LYS A 60 10.93 -8.37 -20.38
CA LYS A 60 10.98 -6.91 -20.66
C LYS A 60 10.51 -6.47 -22.06
N GLN A 61 10.60 -7.35 -23.06
CA GLN A 61 10.22 -7.05 -24.44
C GLN A 61 8.81 -7.51 -24.81
N VAL A 62 8.08 -8.14 -23.88
CA VAL A 62 6.76 -8.69 -24.15
C VAL A 62 5.70 -7.69 -23.69
N PRO A 63 4.78 -7.26 -24.58
CA PRO A 63 3.67 -6.40 -24.19
C PRO A 63 2.84 -6.99 -23.05
N LEU A 64 2.48 -6.14 -22.10
CA LEU A 64 1.65 -6.49 -20.96
C LEU A 64 0.24 -5.97 -21.17
N HIS A 65 -0.74 -6.77 -20.78
CA HIS A 65 -2.15 -6.39 -20.82
C HIS A 65 -2.76 -6.53 -19.43
N TYR A 66 -3.31 -5.43 -18.93
CA TYR A 66 -4.17 -5.40 -17.76
C TYR A 66 -5.64 -5.55 -18.15
N SER A 67 -6.38 -6.30 -17.35
CA SER A 67 -7.83 -6.45 -17.44
C SER A 67 -8.43 -6.39 -16.04
N GLY A 68 -9.31 -5.42 -15.79
CA GLY A 68 -9.91 -5.18 -14.47
C GLY A 68 -10.75 -3.90 -14.42
N PRO A 69 -11.47 -3.66 -13.30
CA PRO A 69 -12.26 -2.43 -13.12
C PRO A 69 -11.41 -1.17 -13.03
N ASP A 70 -10.17 -1.24 -12.52
CA ASP A 70 -9.28 -0.08 -12.35
C ASP A 70 -8.43 0.23 -13.61
N ALA A 71 -8.99 0.04 -14.82
CA ALA A 71 -8.23 0.24 -16.06
C ALA A 71 -7.73 1.67 -16.27
N GLU A 72 -8.48 2.66 -15.78
CA GLU A 72 -8.05 4.06 -15.81
C GLU A 72 -6.86 4.34 -14.91
N LEU A 73 -6.88 3.82 -13.69
CA LEU A 73 -5.76 3.91 -12.78
C LEU A 73 -4.52 3.22 -13.36
N MET A 74 -4.69 2.05 -13.96
CA MET A 74 -3.58 1.28 -14.55
C MET A 74 -2.91 1.98 -15.74
N ARG A 75 -3.60 2.88 -16.45
CA ARG A 75 -2.97 3.73 -17.48
C ARG A 75 -1.95 4.70 -16.91
N ARG A 76 -2.02 5.00 -15.61
CA ARG A 76 -1.08 5.88 -14.89
C ARG A 76 0.04 5.11 -14.19
N CYS A 77 -0.01 3.79 -14.21
CA CYS A 77 1.00 2.95 -13.60
C CYS A 77 2.33 3.02 -14.39
N SER A 78 3.44 3.08 -13.68
CA SER A 78 4.79 3.05 -14.25
C SER A 78 5.14 1.73 -14.93
N VAL A 79 4.44 0.63 -14.62
CA VAL A 79 4.50 -0.60 -15.42
C VAL A 79 3.69 -0.38 -16.70
N PRO A 80 4.31 -0.43 -17.88
CA PRO A 80 3.63 -0.15 -19.13
C PRO A 80 2.68 -1.29 -19.49
N VAL A 81 1.38 -1.06 -19.28
CA VAL A 81 0.31 -2.02 -19.58
C VAL A 81 -0.70 -1.42 -20.54
N GLU A 82 -1.09 -2.18 -21.55
CA GLU A 82 -2.33 -1.92 -22.27
C GLU A 82 -3.50 -2.33 -21.37
N SER A 83 -4.46 -1.42 -21.17
CA SER A 83 -5.53 -1.63 -20.19
C SER A 83 -6.88 -1.81 -20.86
N THR A 84 -7.58 -2.90 -20.54
CA THR A 84 -8.97 -3.14 -20.94
C THR A 84 -9.87 -3.10 -19.72
N GLU A 85 -10.84 -2.18 -19.74
CA GLU A 85 -11.82 -2.03 -18.67
C GLU A 85 -12.91 -3.10 -18.77
N HIS A 86 -13.28 -3.67 -17.63
CA HIS A 86 -14.56 -4.35 -17.45
C HIS A 86 -15.12 -4.00 -16.08
N THR A 87 -16.44 -3.99 -15.97
CA THR A 87 -17.14 -3.51 -14.77
C THR A 87 -17.09 -4.50 -13.59
N TRP A 88 -16.71 -5.75 -13.85
CA TRP A 88 -16.69 -6.81 -12.85
C TRP A 88 -15.75 -7.94 -13.26
N GLY A 89 -14.96 -8.42 -12.30
CA GLY A 89 -14.06 -9.55 -12.49
C GLY A 89 -12.75 -9.35 -11.72
N PRO A 90 -11.85 -10.34 -11.78
CA PRO A 90 -10.54 -10.21 -11.16
C PRO A 90 -9.69 -9.18 -11.88
N HIS A 91 -8.76 -8.60 -11.13
CA HIS A 91 -7.64 -7.86 -11.69
C HIS A 91 -6.62 -8.87 -12.22
N VAL A 92 -6.30 -8.76 -13.50
CA VAL A 92 -5.39 -9.68 -14.17
C VAL A 92 -4.39 -8.89 -15.00
N VAL A 93 -3.11 -9.21 -14.85
CA VAL A 93 -2.05 -8.76 -15.77
C VAL A 93 -1.45 -9.98 -16.46
N ARG A 94 -1.24 -9.90 -17.76
CA ARG A 94 -0.71 -11.03 -18.55
C ARG A 94 0.12 -10.58 -19.75
N THR A 95 0.95 -11.48 -20.23
CA THR A 95 1.57 -11.40 -21.56
C THR A 95 0.65 -11.99 -22.64
N ALA A 96 0.73 -11.50 -23.88
CA ALA A 96 -0.04 -12.02 -25.02
C ALA A 96 0.48 -13.36 -25.58
N THR A 97 0.33 -14.46 -24.83
CA THR A 97 0.86 -15.78 -25.20
C THR A 97 -0.19 -16.90 -25.12
N ARG A 98 0.03 -18.01 -25.85
CA ARG A 98 -0.96 -19.10 -26.03
C ARG A 98 -1.08 -20.09 -24.85
N ALA A 99 -0.20 -20.04 -23.84
CA ALA A 99 -0.26 -20.94 -22.68
C ALA A 99 0.55 -20.39 -21.48
N PRO A 100 0.14 -19.26 -20.88
CA PRO A 100 0.92 -18.58 -19.85
C PRO A 100 1.02 -19.39 -18.55
N ILE A 101 2.14 -19.24 -17.84
CA ILE A 101 2.30 -19.73 -16.47
C ILE A 101 1.48 -18.86 -15.52
N ARG A 102 0.65 -19.46 -14.67
CA ARG A 102 -0.23 -18.73 -13.74
C ARG A 102 0.42 -18.50 -12.39
N PHE A 103 0.41 -17.25 -11.96
CA PHE A 103 0.79 -16.80 -10.63
C PHE A 103 -0.48 -16.29 -9.94
N ARG A 104 -0.88 -16.93 -8.85
CA ARG A 104 -1.92 -16.40 -7.96
C ARG A 104 -1.24 -15.54 -6.92
N ILE A 105 -1.63 -14.28 -6.83
CA ILE A 105 -1.07 -13.33 -5.88
C ILE A 105 -2.03 -13.25 -4.70
N ASP A 106 -1.64 -13.86 -3.59
CA ASP A 106 -2.46 -13.94 -2.37
C ASP A 106 -1.69 -13.31 -1.20
N PRO A 107 -2.19 -12.21 -0.61
CA PRO A 107 -1.50 -11.53 0.49
C PRO A 107 -1.42 -12.37 1.78
N ASP A 108 -2.27 -13.39 1.93
CA ASP A 108 -2.28 -14.25 3.12
C ASP A 108 -1.24 -15.36 3.05
N GLU A 109 -0.82 -15.74 1.84
CA GLU A 109 0.15 -16.82 1.63
C GLU A 109 1.61 -16.36 1.73
N GLN A 110 1.87 -15.05 1.60
CA GLN A 110 3.24 -14.54 1.53
C GLN A 110 3.85 -14.26 2.91
N PRO A 111 4.88 -15.03 3.33
CA PRO A 111 5.54 -14.81 4.60
C PRO A 111 6.41 -13.55 4.56
N THR A 112 6.69 -12.98 5.73
CA THR A 112 7.85 -12.09 5.90
C THR A 112 9.11 -12.84 5.48
N TRP A 113 9.98 -12.22 4.69
CA TRP A 113 11.29 -12.80 4.34
C TRP A 113 12.41 -12.17 5.13
N LEU A 114 13.40 -12.99 5.51
CA LEU A 114 14.63 -12.57 6.18
C LEU A 114 15.81 -12.86 5.26
N ASP A 115 16.53 -11.82 4.84
CA ASP A 115 17.79 -11.94 4.10
C ASP A 115 18.97 -11.79 5.05
N SER A 116 19.87 -12.75 5.07
CA SER A 116 21.05 -12.70 5.94
C SER A 116 22.14 -11.87 5.26
N ILE A 117 22.39 -10.66 5.78
CA ILE A 117 23.30 -9.67 5.19
C ILE A 117 24.67 -9.62 5.88
N GLY A 118 24.84 -10.30 7.01
CA GLY A 118 26.10 -10.40 7.75
C GLY A 118 25.98 -11.27 9.01
N PRO A 119 27.08 -11.46 9.76
CA PRO A 119 27.06 -12.20 11.02
C PRO A 119 26.12 -11.54 12.04
N GLY A 120 24.97 -12.17 12.31
CA GLY A 120 23.96 -11.67 13.25
C GLY A 120 23.10 -10.51 12.71
N GLU A 121 23.24 -10.17 11.42
CA GLU A 121 22.50 -9.10 10.78
C GLU A 121 21.55 -9.66 9.72
N VAL A 122 20.28 -9.25 9.80
CA VAL A 122 19.24 -9.64 8.84
C VAL A 122 18.54 -8.40 8.31
N GLU A 123 18.27 -8.41 7.01
CA GLU A 123 17.33 -7.48 6.38
C GLU A 123 15.94 -8.12 6.41
N VAL A 124 14.96 -7.36 6.89
CA VAL A 124 13.58 -7.84 7.09
C VAL A 124 12.69 -7.28 5.99
N HIS A 125 12.21 -8.14 5.11
CA HIS A 125 11.30 -7.79 4.03
C HIS A 125 9.86 -8.00 4.48
N SER A 126 9.36 -7.09 5.32
CA SER A 126 8.03 -7.20 5.91
C SER A 126 6.92 -6.66 5.03
N ALA A 127 7.18 -5.66 4.17
CA ALA A 127 6.16 -5.04 3.33
C ALA A 127 5.66 -6.01 2.24
N LEU A 128 4.35 -6.09 2.03
CA LEU A 128 3.73 -6.99 1.04
C LEU A 128 4.37 -6.90 -0.34
N PRO A 129 4.69 -5.71 -0.88
CA PRO A 129 5.37 -5.61 -2.17
C PRO A 129 6.69 -6.39 -2.22
N MET A 130 7.52 -6.27 -1.18
CA MET A 130 8.79 -7.00 -1.10
C MET A 130 8.55 -8.52 -1.01
N ARG A 131 7.52 -8.94 -0.28
CA ARG A 131 7.21 -10.37 -0.14
C ARG A 131 6.75 -11.00 -1.45
N HIS A 132 5.85 -10.34 -2.17
CA HIS A 132 5.37 -10.78 -3.47
C HIS A 132 6.51 -10.84 -4.49
N TYR A 133 7.36 -9.81 -4.51
CA TYR A 133 8.53 -9.78 -5.38
C TYR A 133 9.49 -10.94 -5.09
N LEU A 134 9.83 -11.16 -3.82
CA LEU A 134 10.71 -12.25 -3.39
C LEU A 134 10.12 -13.65 -3.66
N ALA A 135 8.80 -13.79 -3.54
CA ALA A 135 8.12 -15.04 -3.85
C ALA A 135 8.15 -15.36 -5.36
N VAL A 136 7.98 -14.35 -6.21
CA VAL A 136 8.20 -14.49 -7.66
C VAL A 136 9.65 -14.85 -7.93
N GLU A 137 10.60 -14.18 -7.29
CA GLU A 137 12.03 -14.50 -7.42
C GLU A 137 12.34 -15.97 -7.11
N GLN A 138 11.81 -16.49 -5.99
CA GLN A 138 11.93 -17.91 -5.62
C GLN A 138 11.32 -18.82 -6.68
N SER A 139 10.14 -18.45 -7.19
CA SER A 139 9.40 -19.27 -8.14
C SER A 139 10.09 -19.35 -9.50
N LEU A 140 10.70 -18.25 -9.94
CA LEU A 140 11.47 -18.17 -11.19
C LEU A 140 12.81 -18.90 -11.06
N GLY A 141 13.42 -18.86 -9.87
CA GLY A 141 14.72 -19.48 -9.61
C GLY A 141 15.90 -18.68 -10.16
N GLU A 142 15.77 -17.36 -10.19
CA GLU A 142 16.80 -16.42 -10.64
C GLU A 142 16.78 -15.20 -9.72
N ARG A 143 17.86 -14.42 -9.67
CA ARG A 143 17.89 -13.18 -8.88
C ARG A 143 17.37 -12.03 -9.74
N LEU A 144 16.41 -11.28 -9.22
CA LEU A 144 15.85 -10.10 -9.89
C LEU A 144 16.55 -8.82 -9.40
N SER A 145 16.31 -7.71 -10.10
CA SER A 145 17.15 -6.50 -10.00
C SER A 145 16.75 -5.50 -8.91
N ALA A 146 15.56 -5.60 -8.33
CA ALA A 146 15.13 -4.68 -7.29
C ALA A 146 15.88 -4.99 -5.97
N ASP A 147 16.56 -3.96 -5.47
CA ASP A 147 17.16 -3.93 -4.13
C ASP A 147 16.38 -2.98 -3.18
N GLY A 148 15.31 -2.33 -3.66
CA GLY A 148 14.44 -1.43 -2.90
C GLY A 148 12.97 -1.82 -2.96
N ALA A 149 12.06 -0.87 -2.69
CA ALA A 149 10.62 -1.10 -2.77
C ALA A 149 10.19 -1.43 -4.22
N PRO A 150 9.65 -2.62 -4.50
CA PRO A 150 9.36 -3.07 -5.87
C PRO A 150 7.97 -2.67 -6.38
N ALA A 151 7.17 -2.00 -5.54
CA ALA A 151 5.83 -1.55 -5.93
C ALA A 151 5.94 -0.48 -7.03
N PRO A 152 5.16 -0.60 -8.12
CA PRO A 152 5.20 0.42 -9.14
C PRO A 152 4.51 1.71 -8.70
N ARG A 153 5.03 2.84 -9.21
CA ARG A 153 4.49 4.18 -8.99
C ARG A 153 3.32 4.52 -9.92
N PHE A 154 2.48 5.47 -9.52
CA PHE A 154 1.39 6.04 -10.31
C PHE A 154 1.64 7.51 -10.58
N THR A 155 1.84 7.88 -11.84
CA THR A 155 2.38 9.19 -12.19
C THR A 155 1.31 10.25 -12.34
N SER A 156 1.65 11.48 -11.92
CA SER A 156 0.86 12.69 -12.13
C SER A 156 1.74 13.84 -12.62
N ALA A 157 1.15 14.70 -13.44
CA ALA A 157 1.73 15.97 -13.85
C ALA A 157 1.32 17.14 -12.94
N THR A 158 0.54 16.88 -11.90
CA THR A 158 0.08 17.91 -10.95
C THR A 158 1.23 18.37 -10.08
N ASP A 159 1.38 19.70 -9.98
CA ASP A 159 2.36 20.33 -9.11
C ASP A 159 1.92 20.25 -7.64
N PRO A 160 2.87 20.13 -6.69
CA PRO A 160 2.56 20.16 -5.27
C PRO A 160 2.04 21.54 -4.85
N GLU A 161 1.00 21.54 -4.02
CA GLU A 161 0.50 22.74 -3.35
C GLU A 161 1.06 22.80 -1.92
N PRO A 162 1.80 23.86 -1.55
CA PRO A 162 2.35 23.99 -0.20
C PRO A 162 1.25 23.93 0.87
N TRP A 163 1.51 23.22 1.96
CA TRP A 163 0.61 23.06 3.11
C TRP A 163 -0.73 22.38 2.80
N HIS A 164 -0.82 21.68 1.66
CA HIS A 164 -1.97 20.88 1.32
C HIS A 164 -1.92 19.52 2.01
N VAL A 165 -2.92 19.26 2.85
CA VAL A 165 -3.12 18.00 3.56
C VAL A 165 -4.39 17.31 3.06
N VAL A 166 -4.25 16.04 2.68
CA VAL A 166 -5.39 15.20 2.30
C VAL A 166 -5.66 14.17 3.40
N PHE A 167 -6.89 14.15 3.90
CA PHE A 167 -7.37 13.14 4.82
C PHE A 167 -8.16 12.07 4.07
N VAL A 168 -7.75 10.80 4.19
CA VAL A 168 -8.47 9.66 3.63
C VAL A 168 -9.30 9.01 4.73
N ALA A 169 -10.55 9.45 4.83
CA ALA A 169 -11.54 9.00 5.82
C ALA A 169 -12.51 7.98 5.21
N VAL A 170 -11.99 7.05 4.40
CA VAL A 170 -12.78 5.95 3.85
C VAL A 170 -12.74 4.81 4.86
N PRO A 171 -13.85 4.51 5.54
CA PRO A 171 -13.84 3.48 6.57
C PRO A 171 -13.61 2.13 5.91
N GLY A 172 -12.56 1.44 6.37
CA GLY A 172 -12.44 0.01 6.26
C GLY A 172 -13.54 -0.70 7.04
N TRP A 173 -13.47 -2.03 7.03
CA TRP A 173 -14.43 -2.85 7.75
C TRP A 173 -13.74 -3.51 8.95
N PRO A 174 -14.33 -3.52 10.16
CA PRO A 174 -15.62 -2.94 10.55
C PRO A 174 -15.57 -1.43 10.86
N ARG A 175 -16.62 -0.71 10.45
CA ARG A 175 -16.71 0.77 10.41
C ARG A 175 -16.70 1.49 11.77
N ASN A 176 -16.82 0.80 12.89
CA ASN A 176 -17.09 1.41 14.20
C ASN A 176 -15.84 1.78 15.00
N LEU A 177 -14.66 1.25 14.66
CA LEU A 177 -13.41 1.43 15.42
C LEU A 177 -12.32 2.20 14.64
N GLU A 178 -12.71 2.88 13.57
CA GLU A 178 -11.80 3.66 12.74
C GLU A 178 -12.01 5.17 12.96
N PHE A 179 -11.01 5.95 12.53
CA PHE A 179 -11.11 7.39 12.47
C PHE A 179 -12.23 7.80 11.52
N ARG A 180 -13.07 8.70 12.01
CA ARG A 180 -14.15 9.34 11.26
C ARG A 180 -13.70 10.74 10.83
N PRO A 181 -14.45 11.41 9.94
CA PRO A 181 -14.15 12.78 9.56
C PRO A 181 -13.93 13.74 10.76
N ALA A 182 -14.68 13.58 11.85
CA ALA A 182 -14.50 14.38 13.06
C ALA A 182 -13.14 14.15 13.77
N ASP A 183 -12.63 12.91 13.74
CA ASP A 183 -11.32 12.58 14.33
C ASP A 183 -10.20 13.22 13.49
N PHE A 184 -10.31 13.18 12.16
CA PHE A 184 -9.41 13.89 11.25
C PHE A 184 -9.51 15.42 11.39
N ALA A 185 -10.68 15.97 11.70
CA ALA A 185 -10.83 17.40 11.99
C ALA A 185 -10.05 17.82 13.25
N ALA A 186 -10.00 16.93 14.26
CA ALA A 186 -9.16 17.15 15.42
C ALA A 186 -7.66 17.13 15.07
N VAL A 187 -7.22 16.23 14.18
CA VAL A 187 -5.84 16.21 13.66
C VAL A 187 -5.53 17.52 12.93
N ALA A 188 -6.43 18.00 12.07
CA ALA A 188 -6.25 19.25 11.34
C ALA A 188 -6.10 20.45 12.28
N ARG A 189 -6.92 20.54 13.33
CA ARG A 189 -6.78 21.60 14.36
C ARG A 189 -5.45 21.51 15.11
N ALA A 190 -4.99 20.30 15.41
CA ALA A 190 -3.69 20.11 16.03
C ALA A 190 -2.55 20.58 15.09
N LEU A 191 -2.60 20.26 13.79
CA LEU A 191 -1.65 20.77 12.80
C LEU A 191 -1.63 22.30 12.74
N VAL A 192 -2.80 22.93 12.66
CA VAL A 192 -2.94 24.40 12.67
C VAL A 192 -2.35 25.02 13.93
N SER A 193 -2.45 24.32 15.07
CA SER A 193 -1.90 24.80 16.34
C SER A 193 -0.38 24.65 16.44
N LEU A 194 0.21 23.72 15.68
CA LEU A 194 1.65 23.45 15.67
C LEU A 194 2.42 24.43 14.78
N VAL A 195 1.86 24.76 13.60
CA VAL A 195 2.52 25.60 12.60
C VAL A 195 1.54 26.63 12.05
N ASP A 196 1.95 27.91 12.12
CA ASP A 196 1.23 29.02 11.49
C ASP A 196 1.54 29.05 9.99
N ALA A 197 0.62 28.52 9.18
CA ALA A 197 0.78 28.32 7.76
C ALA A 197 -0.55 28.51 7.00
N PRO A 198 -0.53 28.77 5.68
CA PRO A 198 -1.73 28.89 4.86
C PRO A 198 -2.31 27.52 4.51
N TRP A 199 -2.79 26.80 5.51
CA TRP A 199 -3.28 25.43 5.38
C TRP A 199 -4.38 25.25 4.33
N ARG A 200 -4.25 24.20 3.51
CA ARG A 200 -5.31 23.68 2.66
C ARG A 200 -5.65 22.25 3.10
N PHE A 201 -6.92 21.97 3.32
CA PHE A 201 -7.38 20.64 3.70
C PHE A 201 -8.36 20.08 2.67
N THR A 202 -8.14 18.84 2.27
CA THR A 202 -9.10 18.05 1.49
C THR A 202 -9.42 16.75 2.24
N VAL A 203 -10.68 16.33 2.25
CA VAL A 203 -11.14 15.10 2.89
C VAL A 203 -11.79 14.19 1.86
N VAL A 204 -11.24 13.00 1.68
CA VAL A 204 -11.82 11.93 0.87
C VAL A 204 -12.65 11.02 1.76
N THR A 205 -13.92 10.80 1.42
CA THR A 205 -14.86 10.05 2.26
C THR A 205 -15.84 9.20 1.45
N ALA A 206 -16.56 8.27 2.11
CA ALA A 206 -17.59 7.43 1.48
C ALA A 206 -18.95 8.18 1.32
N ARG A 207 -19.79 7.82 0.32
CA ARG A 207 -21.04 8.54 -0.03
C ARG A 207 -22.00 8.74 1.14
N ASN A 208 -22.07 7.78 2.05
CA ASN A 208 -23.00 7.77 3.17
C ASN A 208 -22.57 8.63 4.37
N THR A 209 -21.44 9.32 4.28
CA THR A 209 -20.94 10.25 5.32
C THR A 209 -21.10 11.72 4.91
N ALA A 210 -21.67 11.98 3.73
CA ALA A 210 -21.82 13.31 3.17
C ALA A 210 -23.02 14.06 3.77
N THR A 211 -22.91 14.65 4.97
CA THR A 211 -23.78 15.77 5.42
C THR A 211 -23.04 16.83 6.22
N ALA A 212 -23.38 18.10 5.93
CA ALA A 212 -22.63 19.37 5.93
C ALA A 212 -21.99 19.90 7.23
N ASP A 213 -22.09 19.22 8.36
CA ASP A 213 -21.34 19.61 9.59
C ASP A 213 -19.87 19.10 9.53
N ARG A 214 -19.32 19.02 8.31
CA ARG A 214 -18.55 17.89 7.73
C ARG A 214 -17.11 17.70 8.18
N PHE A 215 -16.53 18.70 8.83
CA PHE A 215 -15.18 18.63 9.38
C PHE A 215 -15.09 19.52 10.63
N ASP A 216 -16.18 19.53 11.41
CA ASP A 216 -16.25 20.19 12.71
C ASP A 216 -15.90 21.70 12.64
N GLY A 217 -16.46 22.37 11.62
CA GLY A 217 -16.33 23.81 11.37
C GLY A 217 -15.04 24.26 10.67
N LEU A 218 -14.09 23.36 10.40
CA LEU A 218 -12.83 23.69 9.75
C LEU A 218 -12.98 23.76 8.22
N PRO A 219 -12.47 24.80 7.52
CA PRO A 219 -12.58 24.91 6.07
C PRO A 219 -11.79 23.79 5.37
N ALA A 220 -12.51 22.88 4.72
CA ALA A 220 -11.93 21.77 3.97
C ALA A 220 -12.79 21.43 2.74
N ASP A 221 -12.14 21.06 1.64
CA ASP A 221 -12.78 20.49 0.45
C ASP A 221 -13.17 19.03 0.74
N VAL A 222 -14.42 18.62 0.49
CA VAL A 222 -14.88 17.26 0.77
C VAL A 222 -15.22 16.53 -0.52
N LEU A 223 -14.46 15.47 -0.82
CA LEU A 223 -14.63 14.62 -1.99
C LEU A 223 -15.27 13.29 -1.58
N CYS A 224 -16.40 12.96 -2.19
CA CYS A 224 -17.18 11.77 -1.87
C CYS A 224 -16.98 10.69 -2.94
N GLU A 225 -16.33 9.58 -2.55
CA GLU A 225 -16.00 8.45 -3.44
C GLU A 225 -15.41 8.87 -4.81
N PRO A 226 -14.34 9.69 -4.83
CA PRO A 226 -13.62 9.98 -6.07
C PRO A 226 -13.09 8.67 -6.68
N GLY A 227 -12.98 8.63 -8.01
CA GLY A 227 -12.33 7.52 -8.70
C GLY A 227 -10.86 7.41 -8.27
N ALA A 228 -10.33 6.19 -8.22
CA ALA A 228 -8.93 5.99 -7.80
C ALA A 228 -7.95 6.73 -8.74
N ALA A 229 -8.24 6.77 -10.05
CA ALA A 229 -7.43 7.52 -11.01
C ALA A 229 -7.43 9.03 -10.76
N ASP A 230 -8.57 9.61 -10.37
CA ASP A 230 -8.69 11.03 -10.01
C ASP A 230 -7.90 11.34 -8.72
N CYS A 231 -7.88 10.38 -7.78
CA CYS A 231 -7.14 10.53 -6.54
C CYS A 231 -5.64 10.66 -6.75
N VAL A 232 -5.08 10.15 -7.85
CA VAL A 232 -3.65 10.29 -8.14
C VAL A 232 -3.26 11.77 -8.28
N ASP A 233 -4.07 12.60 -8.96
CA ASP A 233 -3.79 14.03 -9.07
C ASP A 233 -4.01 14.77 -7.75
N LEU A 234 -5.03 14.38 -6.99
CA LEU A 234 -5.27 14.90 -5.65
C LEU A 234 -4.05 14.64 -4.74
N PHE A 235 -3.58 13.40 -4.69
CA PHE A 235 -2.44 13.01 -3.85
C PHE A 235 -1.13 13.65 -4.33
N ALA A 236 -0.95 13.81 -5.65
CA ALA A 236 0.21 14.51 -6.20
C ALA A 236 0.24 15.98 -5.77
N SER A 237 -0.92 16.65 -5.67
CA SER A 237 -0.99 18.02 -5.16
C SER A 237 -0.72 18.17 -3.66
N ALA A 238 -0.81 17.09 -2.88
CA ALA A 238 -0.69 17.16 -1.41
C ALA A 238 0.77 17.07 -0.97
N GLU A 239 1.17 17.82 0.06
CA GLU A 239 2.46 17.57 0.74
C GLU A 239 2.37 16.42 1.74
N LEU A 240 1.19 16.26 2.35
CA LEU A 240 0.92 15.25 3.37
C LEU A 240 -0.43 14.58 3.11
N VAL A 241 -0.47 13.26 3.28
CA VAL A 241 -1.69 12.46 3.29
C VAL A 241 -1.77 11.70 4.60
N VAL A 242 -2.91 11.76 5.30
CA VAL A 242 -3.15 10.96 6.51
C VAL A 242 -4.43 10.17 6.31
N GLY A 243 -4.39 8.86 6.50
CA GLY A 243 -5.53 8.01 6.17
C GLY A 243 -5.59 6.72 6.97
N THR A 244 -6.77 6.13 7.06
CA THR A 244 -6.92 4.75 7.56
C THR A 244 -6.26 3.76 6.59
N ASP A 245 -5.94 2.57 7.08
CA ASP A 245 -5.44 1.49 6.22
C ASP A 245 -6.46 1.11 5.13
N SER A 246 -6.28 1.70 3.95
CA SER A 246 -7.19 1.61 2.82
C SER A 246 -6.42 1.73 1.51
N GLY A 247 -6.96 1.12 0.44
CA GLY A 247 -6.34 1.15 -0.89
C GLY A 247 -6.01 2.57 -1.39
N LEU A 248 -6.78 3.58 -1.00
CA LEU A 248 -6.49 4.97 -1.35
C LEU A 248 -5.29 5.54 -0.59
N THR A 249 -5.07 5.14 0.66
CA THR A 249 -3.87 5.51 1.42
C THR A 249 -2.62 4.82 0.86
N GLN A 250 -2.73 3.54 0.44
CA GLN A 250 -1.64 2.91 -0.30
C GLN A 250 -1.41 3.60 -1.65
N LEU A 251 -2.46 3.99 -2.37
CA LEU A 251 -2.34 4.71 -3.64
C LEU A 251 -1.62 6.04 -3.45
N ALA A 252 -1.98 6.82 -2.43
CA ALA A 252 -1.30 8.07 -2.09
C ALA A 252 0.21 7.89 -1.93
N ALA A 253 0.61 6.82 -1.24
CA ALA A 253 2.03 6.50 -1.04
C ALA A 253 2.72 6.03 -2.33
N LEU A 254 1.97 5.52 -3.31
CA LEU A 254 2.50 5.11 -4.62
C LEU A 254 2.43 6.22 -5.67
N THR A 255 1.78 7.34 -5.37
CA THR A 255 1.71 8.50 -6.26
C THR A 255 3.09 9.13 -6.43
N GLU A 256 3.45 9.39 -7.67
CA GLU A 256 4.70 10.05 -8.06
C GLU A 256 4.40 11.28 -8.90
N ARG A 257 5.03 12.39 -8.53
CA ARG A 257 4.96 13.68 -9.24
C ARG A 257 5.99 13.73 -10.36
N ALA A 258 5.89 14.73 -11.23
CA ALA A 258 6.83 14.95 -12.32
C ALA A 258 8.29 15.19 -11.87
N ASP A 259 8.50 15.66 -10.63
CA ASP A 259 9.82 15.85 -10.03
C ASP A 259 10.42 14.55 -9.44
N GLY A 260 9.70 13.42 -9.53
CA GLY A 260 10.07 12.13 -8.94
C GLY A 260 9.76 12.01 -7.44
N GLY A 261 9.21 13.06 -6.83
CA GLY A 261 8.74 13.06 -5.45
C GLY A 261 7.31 12.57 -5.31
N GLY A 262 6.79 12.65 -4.08
CA GLY A 262 5.43 12.28 -3.71
C GLY A 262 5.03 12.92 -2.38
N PRO A 263 3.77 12.77 -1.94
CA PRO A 263 3.37 13.18 -0.60
C PRO A 263 4.06 12.33 0.46
N GLN A 264 4.26 12.89 1.64
CA GLN A 264 4.45 12.07 2.84
C GLN A 264 3.11 11.43 3.20
N VAL A 265 3.09 10.15 3.51
CA VAL A 265 1.85 9.43 3.79
C VAL A 265 1.91 8.78 5.16
N VAL A 266 0.94 9.06 6.02
CA VAL A 266 0.79 8.44 7.33
C VAL A 266 -0.46 7.57 7.32
N GLY A 267 -0.24 6.25 7.25
CA GLY A 267 -1.29 5.26 7.40
C GLY A 267 -1.62 4.99 8.87
N LEU A 268 -2.90 4.88 9.19
CA LEU A 268 -3.42 4.61 10.52
C LEU A 268 -3.95 3.16 10.60
N TYR A 269 -3.25 2.32 11.35
CA TYR A 269 -3.46 0.87 11.35
C TYR A 269 -4.06 0.39 12.68
N SER A 270 -5.23 -0.26 12.60
CA SER A 270 -5.95 -0.80 13.75
C SER A 270 -5.94 -2.32 13.81
N ARG A 271 -6.29 -2.98 12.70
CA ARG A 271 -6.57 -4.43 12.62
C ARG A 271 -5.74 -5.16 11.58
N HIS A 272 -4.77 -4.49 10.99
CA HIS A 272 -3.84 -5.10 10.07
C HIS A 272 -2.41 -4.91 10.58
N ALA A 273 -1.54 -5.86 10.24
CA ALA A 273 -0.11 -5.75 10.48
C ALA A 273 0.44 -4.55 9.70
N HIS A 274 0.70 -3.44 10.39
CA HIS A 274 1.15 -2.18 9.79
C HIS A 274 2.44 -2.29 8.96
N ILE A 275 3.35 -3.19 9.34
CA ILE A 275 4.60 -3.43 8.57
C ILE A 275 4.39 -4.31 7.33
N LYS A 276 3.23 -5.00 7.23
CA LYS A 276 2.84 -5.88 6.12
C LYS A 276 2.09 -5.09 5.07
N TRP A 277 1.08 -4.31 5.47
CA TRP A 277 0.15 -3.61 4.57
C TRP A 277 0.64 -2.23 4.09
N ILE A 278 1.95 -2.04 4.11
CA ILE A 278 2.64 -0.83 3.66
C ILE A 278 3.31 -1.05 2.29
N THR A 279 3.63 0.03 1.59
CA THR A 279 4.25 -0.02 0.26
C THR A 279 5.74 -0.35 0.31
N GLY A 280 6.38 -0.18 1.47
CA GLY A 280 7.82 -0.35 1.66
C GLY A 280 8.66 0.85 1.19
N LEU A 281 8.00 1.92 0.74
CA LEU A 281 8.64 3.16 0.34
C LEU A 281 8.94 4.05 1.56
N PRO A 282 10.00 4.88 1.49
CA PRO A 282 10.42 5.71 2.64
C PRO A 282 9.46 6.85 2.98
N ASP A 283 8.56 7.21 2.06
CA ASP A 283 7.53 8.24 2.21
C ASP A 283 6.22 7.68 2.79
N HIS A 284 6.12 6.36 2.99
CA HIS A 284 4.97 5.72 3.62
C HIS A 284 5.30 5.34 5.07
N HIS A 285 4.64 6.04 5.98
CA HIS A 285 4.77 5.90 7.42
C HIS A 285 3.54 5.23 8.02
N ALA A 286 3.66 4.75 9.26
CA ALA A 286 2.57 4.08 9.95
C ALA A 286 2.46 4.54 11.40
N ILE A 287 1.23 4.83 11.83
CA ILE A 287 0.83 4.86 13.23
C ILE A 287 -0.06 3.66 13.47
N ALA A 288 0.30 2.83 14.44
CA ALA A 288 -0.37 1.57 14.71
C ALA A 288 -0.90 1.54 16.14
N THR A 289 -2.12 1.03 16.30
CA THR A 289 -2.62 0.64 17.61
C THR A 289 -1.78 -0.51 18.19
N ARG A 290 -1.88 -0.75 19.49
CA ARG A 290 -1.20 -1.89 20.13
C ARG A 290 -1.61 -3.23 19.50
N PHE A 291 -2.86 -3.36 19.09
CA PHE A 291 -3.33 -4.58 18.44
C PHE A 291 -2.69 -4.79 17.06
N ALA A 292 -2.62 -3.73 16.23
CA ALA A 292 -1.91 -3.77 14.94
C ALA A 292 -0.41 -4.09 15.09
N GLN A 293 0.22 -3.67 16.19
CA GLN A 293 1.61 -4.04 16.51
C GLN A 293 1.75 -5.53 16.84
N LEU A 294 0.82 -6.10 17.61
CA LEU A 294 0.80 -7.54 17.89
C LEU A 294 0.55 -8.37 16.62
N LEU A 295 -0.34 -7.92 15.74
CA LEU A 295 -0.56 -8.55 14.44
C LEU A 295 0.68 -8.52 13.55
N ALA A 296 1.43 -7.42 13.58
CA ALA A 296 2.71 -7.32 12.90
C ALA A 296 3.73 -8.35 13.42
N LEU A 297 3.82 -8.54 14.75
CA LEU A 297 4.68 -9.57 15.35
C LEU A 297 4.21 -11.00 15.05
N ALA A 298 2.91 -11.21 14.86
CA ALA A 298 2.36 -12.51 14.50
C ALA A 298 2.43 -12.81 12.99
N ASP A 299 2.83 -11.82 12.19
CA ASP A 299 2.70 -11.82 10.73
C ASP A 299 1.30 -12.18 10.23
N ARG A 300 0.27 -11.61 10.88
CA ARG A 300 -1.14 -11.93 10.62
C ARG A 300 -1.95 -10.70 10.24
N SER A 301 -3.01 -10.97 9.49
CA SER A 301 -4.16 -10.08 9.40
C SER A 301 -5.26 -10.64 10.30
N ALA A 302 -5.99 -9.75 10.95
CA ALA A 302 -7.17 -10.08 11.73
C ALA A 302 -8.27 -10.70 10.83
N ASP A 303 -8.58 -11.99 10.96
CA ASP A 303 -9.88 -12.47 10.47
C ASP A 303 -10.96 -11.93 11.41
N HIS A 304 -11.97 -11.28 10.83
CA HIS A 304 -13.11 -10.76 11.55
C HIS A 304 -13.90 -11.83 12.30
N ALA A 305 -13.93 -13.07 11.80
CA ALA A 305 -14.58 -14.18 12.49
C ALA A 305 -13.84 -14.58 13.78
N GLU A 306 -12.55 -14.27 13.89
CA GLU A 306 -11.68 -14.68 14.99
C GLU A 306 -11.54 -13.61 16.07
N LEU A 307 -11.98 -12.37 15.82
CA LEU A 307 -11.69 -11.21 16.68
C LEU A 307 -12.94 -10.53 17.19
N THR A 308 -13.31 -10.88 18.42
CA THR A 308 -14.36 -10.20 19.16
C THR A 308 -13.84 -8.92 19.82
N ASP A 309 -14.61 -7.83 19.72
CA ASP A 309 -14.33 -6.56 20.41
C ASP A 309 -14.20 -6.72 21.94
N ALA A 310 -14.70 -7.82 22.51
CA ALA A 310 -14.53 -8.17 23.92
C ALA A 310 -13.06 -8.43 24.33
N THR A 311 -12.22 -8.91 23.41
CA THR A 311 -10.83 -9.30 23.72
C THR A 311 -9.84 -8.17 23.49
N TRP A 312 -10.05 -7.39 22.42
CA TRP A 312 -9.09 -6.39 21.95
C TRP A 312 -9.67 -4.98 21.82
N GLY A 313 -10.95 -4.77 22.16
CA GLY A 313 -11.73 -3.57 21.83
C GLY A 313 -10.96 -2.26 21.93
N ALA A 314 -10.44 -1.91 23.12
CA ALA A 314 -9.66 -0.67 23.30
C ALA A 314 -8.28 -0.69 22.62
N GLY A 315 -7.64 -1.86 22.53
CA GLY A 315 -6.33 -2.01 21.88
C GLY A 315 -6.37 -2.00 20.36
N ALA A 316 -7.54 -2.22 19.77
CA ALA A 316 -7.83 -2.20 18.33
C ALA A 316 -8.64 -0.96 17.90
N ASP A 317 -9.08 -0.12 18.84
CA ASP A 317 -9.81 1.10 18.53
C ASP A 317 -8.84 2.19 18.11
N LEU A 318 -8.90 2.59 16.84
CA LEU A 318 -8.02 3.62 16.31
C LEU A 318 -8.24 4.97 17.01
N ARG A 319 -9.46 5.24 17.49
CA ARG A 319 -9.80 6.48 18.22
C ARG A 319 -9.10 6.58 19.57
N SER A 320 -8.44 5.52 20.03
CA SER A 320 -7.54 5.58 21.19
C SER A 320 -6.20 6.27 20.88
N VAL A 321 -5.87 6.46 19.60
CA VAL A 321 -4.70 7.23 19.16
C VAL A 321 -5.02 8.72 19.24
N PRO A 322 -4.30 9.51 20.06
CA PRO A 322 -4.56 10.94 20.19
C PRO A 322 -4.36 11.70 18.87
N PRO A 323 -5.28 12.58 18.45
CA PRO A 323 -5.10 13.40 17.24
C PRO A 323 -3.84 14.26 17.25
N GLU A 324 -3.41 14.72 18.42
CA GLU A 324 -2.18 15.51 18.60
C GLU A 324 -0.94 14.67 18.28
N LEU A 325 -0.93 13.39 18.68
CA LEU A 325 0.17 12.48 18.35
C LEU A 325 0.24 12.25 16.84
N VAL A 326 -0.91 12.12 16.17
CA VAL A 326 -0.98 11.99 14.71
C VAL A 326 -0.45 13.25 14.03
N ALA A 327 -0.90 14.43 14.47
CA ALA A 327 -0.46 15.71 13.92
C ALA A 327 1.05 15.94 14.11
N ASP A 328 1.57 15.73 15.31
CA ASP A 328 3.00 15.87 15.63
C ASP A 328 3.86 14.94 14.76
N PHE A 329 3.46 13.68 14.64
CA PHE A 329 4.20 12.71 13.84
C PHE A 329 4.15 13.07 12.35
N ALA A 330 2.97 13.42 11.84
CA ALA A 330 2.78 13.80 10.45
C ALA A 330 3.55 15.08 10.07
N ALA A 331 3.57 16.08 10.95
CA ALA A 331 4.33 17.31 10.75
C ALA A 331 5.84 17.07 10.68
N ARG A 332 6.38 16.15 11.51
CA ARG A 332 7.79 15.72 11.42
C ARG A 332 8.09 14.98 10.13
N CYS A 333 7.21 14.08 9.68
CA CYS A 333 7.36 13.39 8.41
C CYS A 333 7.41 14.40 7.24
N ALA A 334 6.55 15.42 7.28
CA ALA A 334 6.51 16.51 6.29
C ALA A 334 7.67 17.53 6.41
N GLY A 335 8.49 17.44 7.47
CA GLY A 335 9.61 18.36 7.70
C GLY A 335 9.19 19.76 8.13
N TRP A 336 8.00 19.91 8.70
CA TRP A 336 7.50 21.20 9.21
C TRP A 336 7.95 21.51 10.64
N CYS A 337 8.42 20.49 11.38
CA CYS A 337 8.95 20.60 12.74
C CYS A 337 10.10 19.62 13.01
#